data_AF-J2UIH2-F1
#
_entry.id   AF-J2UIH2-F1
#
_cell.length_a   1.000
_cell.length_b   1.000
_cell.length_c   1.000
_cell.angle_alpha   90.00
_cell.angle_beta   90.00
_cell.angle_gamma   90.00
#
_symmetry.space_group_name_H-M   'P 1'
#
loop_
_entity.id
_entity.type
_entity.pdbx_description
1 polymer ?
#
loop_
_entity_poly.entity_id
_entity_poly.type
_entity_poly.pdbx_seq_one_letter_code
_entity_poly.pdbx_strand_id
1 'polypeptide(L)'
;MPENQDDLSLRQLADEEDIELLRQAAKELGIPPEQLAKELIEKHIVARTRPKTMSGTIQPFRRPYSSARAKPEEGLKSEATQIKDTKKPTD
;
A
#
# COMPACT_ATOMS: atom_id res chain seq x y z
N MET A 1 21.09 -12.39 -7.76
CA MET A 1 20.60 -11.70 -6.54
C MET A 1 21.28 -12.38 -5.37
N PRO A 2 21.98 -11.67 -4.48
CA PRO A 2 22.55 -12.30 -3.30
C PRO A 2 21.40 -12.65 -2.35
N GLU A 3 21.36 -13.90 -1.92
CA GLU A 3 20.53 -14.35 -0.81
C GLU A 3 21.18 -13.78 0.46
N ASN A 4 20.72 -12.63 0.94
CA ASN A 4 21.21 -12.06 2.19
C ASN A 4 20.69 -12.93 3.34
N GLN A 5 21.45 -13.97 3.68
CA GLN A 5 21.33 -14.70 4.94
C GLN A 5 21.98 -13.87 6.04
N ASP A 6 21.45 -12.67 6.26
CA ASP A 6 21.81 -11.90 7.44
C ASP A 6 20.99 -12.48 8.60
N ASP A 7 21.55 -13.48 9.28
CA ASP A 7 21.03 -13.97 10.57
C ASP A 7 21.17 -12.83 11.60
N LEU A 8 20.19 -11.92 11.60
CA LEU A 8 20.13 -10.84 12.58
C LEU A 8 19.79 -11.42 13.95
N SER A 9 20.70 -11.22 14.89
CA SER A 9 20.52 -11.56 16.29
C SER A 9 19.56 -10.57 16.96
N LEU A 10 18.68 -11.04 17.85
CA LEU A 10 17.81 -10.17 18.66
C LEU A 10 18.58 -9.10 19.43
N ARG A 11 19.85 -9.35 19.80
CA ARG A 11 20.73 -8.38 20.48
C ARG A 11 21.15 -7.21 19.61
N GLN A 12 21.02 -7.32 18.29
CA GLN A 12 21.28 -6.22 17.37
C GLN A 12 20.04 -5.35 17.16
N LEU A 13 18.87 -5.83 17.57
CA LEU A 13 17.57 -5.21 17.30
C LEU A 13 16.97 -4.51 18.52
N ALA A 14 17.28 -4.99 19.72
CA ALA A 14 16.69 -4.50 20.95
C ALA A 14 17.70 -4.53 22.11
N ASP A 15 17.42 -3.73 23.13
CA ASP A 15 18.21 -3.67 24.35
C ASP A 15 17.99 -4.92 25.21
N GLU A 16 18.86 -5.13 26.20
CA GLU A 16 18.85 -6.35 27.01
C GLU A 16 17.56 -6.50 27.85
N GLU A 17 17.02 -5.39 28.36
CA GLU A 17 15.75 -5.34 29.09
C GLU A 17 14.56 -5.76 28.21
N ASP A 18 14.50 -5.27 26.96
CA ASP A 18 13.45 -5.62 26.01
C ASP A 18 13.51 -7.10 25.61
N ILE A 19 14.73 -7.65 25.49
CA ILE A 19 14.93 -9.07 25.20
C ILE A 19 14.47 -9.94 26.37
N GLU A 20 14.72 -9.52 27.61
CA GLU A 20 14.21 -10.23 28.79
C GLU A 20 12.70 -10.24 28.85
N LEU A 21 12.06 -9.11 28.54
CA LEU A 21 10.60 -9.00 28.48
C LEU A 21 10.02 -9.93 27.39
N LEU A 22 10.65 -9.97 26.21
CA LEU A 22 10.27 -10.90 25.14
C LEU A 22 10.43 -12.37 25.56
N ARG A 23 11.51 -12.71 26.28
CA ARG A 23 11.74 -14.07 26.78
C ARG A 23 10.70 -14.48 27.81
N GLN A 24 10.30 -13.59 28.71
CA GLN A 24 9.26 -13.85 29.69
C GLN A 24 7.92 -14.13 29.00
N ALA A 25 7.51 -13.26 28.07
CA ALA A 25 6.28 -13.43 27.30
C ALA A 25 6.30 -14.73 26.47
N ALA A 26 7.43 -15.05 25.84
CA ALA A 26 7.58 -16.27 25.05
C ALA A 26 7.50 -17.53 25.93
N LYS A 27 8.04 -17.47 27.16
CA LYS A 27 7.98 -18.56 28.14
C LYS A 27 6.55 -18.84 28.61
N GLU A 28 5.72 -17.81 28.80
CA GLU A 28 4.30 -17.99 29.13
C GLU A 28 3.53 -18.73 28.03
N LEU A 29 3.94 -18.54 26.77
CA LEU A 29 3.33 -19.16 25.60
C LEU A 29 3.99 -20.49 25.19
N GLY A 30 5.13 -20.85 25.80
CA GLY A 30 5.88 -22.07 25.49
C GLY A 30 6.55 -22.07 24.12
N ILE A 31 6.85 -20.90 23.55
CA ILE A 31 7.47 -20.73 22.23
C ILE A 31 8.84 -20.04 22.35
N PRO A 32 9.74 -20.15 21.35
CA PRO A 32 11.00 -19.42 21.37
C PRO A 32 10.77 -17.90 21.15
N PRO A 33 11.62 -17.03 21.75
CA PRO A 33 11.44 -15.58 21.70
C PRO A 33 11.54 -15.02 20.27
N GLU A 34 12.38 -15.62 19.43
CA GLU A 34 12.53 -15.25 18.02
C GLU A 34 11.24 -15.49 17.23
N GLN A 35 10.56 -16.60 17.50
CA GLN A 35 9.27 -16.90 16.86
C GLN A 35 8.18 -15.95 17.34
N LEU A 36 8.12 -15.65 18.64
CA LEU A 36 7.19 -14.66 19.17
C LEU A 36 7.42 -13.28 18.53
N ALA A 37 8.68 -12.84 18.44
CA ALA A 37 9.03 -11.57 17.82
C ALA A 37 8.57 -11.53 16.35
N LYS A 38 8.82 -12.59 15.58
CA LYS A 38 8.35 -12.72 14.20
C LYS A 38 6.83 -12.58 14.10
N GLU A 39 6.08 -13.34 14.89
CA GLU A 39 4.61 -13.32 14.86
C GLU A 39 4.05 -11.94 15.23
N LEU A 40 4.64 -11.26 16.21
CA LEU A 40 4.24 -9.90 16.60
C LEU A 40 4.52 -8.87 15.50
N ILE A 41 5.68 -8.95 14.85
CA ILE A 41 6.02 -8.07 13.73
C ILE A 41 5.05 -8.30 12.56
N GLU A 42 4.80 -9.55 12.18
CA GLU A 42 3.86 -9.90 11.12
C GLU A 42 2.45 -9.39 11.44
N LYS A 43 1.96 -9.62 12.66
CA LYS A 43 0.66 -9.13 13.11
C LYS A 43 0.55 -7.61 13.04
N HIS A 44 1.61 -6.90 13.43
CA HIS A 44 1.66 -5.43 13.36
C HIS A 44 1.67 -4.91 11.93
N ILE A 45 2.46 -5.54 11.04
CA ILE A 45 2.47 -5.21 9.61
C ILE A 45 1.09 -5.43 9.01
N VAL A 46 0.47 -6.58 9.26
CA VAL A 46 -0.87 -6.89 8.76
C VAL A 46 -1.89 -5.88 9.31
N ALA A 47 -1.84 -5.55 10.60
CA ALA A 47 -2.76 -4.57 11.19
C ALA A 47 -2.64 -3.18 10.52
N ARG A 48 -1.43 -2.76 10.13
CA ARG A 48 -1.19 -1.47 9.48
C ARG A 48 -1.46 -1.47 7.97
N THR A 49 -1.13 -2.55 7.29
CA THR A 49 -1.11 -2.59 5.81
C THR A 49 -2.32 -3.28 5.21
N ARG A 50 -3.03 -4.13 5.96
CA ARG A 50 -4.17 -4.88 5.42
C ARG A 50 -5.26 -3.89 4.98
N PRO A 51 -5.71 -3.95 3.71
CA PRO A 51 -6.79 -3.12 3.23
C PRO A 51 -8.04 -3.32 4.09
N LYS A 52 -8.61 -2.22 4.59
CA LYS A 52 -9.86 -2.26 5.32
C LYS A 52 -10.99 -2.51 4.32
N THR A 53 -11.78 -3.56 4.55
CA THR A 53 -13.00 -3.79 3.78
C THR A 53 -13.97 -2.66 4.08
N MET A 54 -14.24 -1.82 3.09
CA MET A 54 -15.30 -0.82 3.18
C MET A 54 -16.63 -1.55 3.26
N SER A 55 -17.45 -1.24 4.26
CA SER A 55 -18.84 -1.69 4.28
C SER A 55 -19.61 -0.94 3.18
N GLY A 56 -20.32 -1.68 2.34
CA GLY A 56 -21.06 -1.11 1.22
C GLY A 56 -21.58 -2.18 0.27
N THR A 57 -22.57 -1.83 -0.54
CA THR A 57 -23.04 -2.69 -1.62
C THR A 57 -22.13 -2.51 -2.82
N ILE A 58 -21.39 -3.55 -3.20
CA ILE A 58 -20.60 -3.56 -4.45
C ILE A 58 -21.58 -3.51 -5.61
N GLN A 59 -21.61 -2.37 -6.32
CA GLN A 59 -22.39 -2.26 -7.54
C GLN A 59 -21.70 -3.11 -8.62
N PRO A 60 -22.39 -4.11 -9.20
CA PRO A 60 -21.81 -4.86 -10.30
C PRO A 60 -21.48 -3.90 -11.44
N PHE A 61 -20.41 -4.21 -12.19
CA PHE A 61 -20.12 -3.49 -13.42
C PHE A 61 -21.40 -3.47 -14.26
N ARG A 62 -21.87 -2.26 -14.59
CA ARG A 62 -22.98 -2.15 -15.53
C ARG A 62 -22.50 -2.83 -16.80
N ARG A 63 -23.28 -3.80 -17.29
CA ARG A 63 -23.02 -4.41 -18.60
C ARG A 63 -22.76 -3.28 -19.59
N PRO A 64 -21.72 -3.39 -20.44
CA PRO A 64 -21.43 -2.35 -21.40
C PRO A 64 -22.72 -2.03 -22.15
N TYR A 65 -23.00 -0.73 -22.19
CA TYR A 65 -24.11 -0.10 -22.87
C TYR A 65 -24.63 -0.97 -24.01
N SER A 66 -25.92 -1.35 -23.98
CA SER A 66 -26.59 -1.80 -25.21
C SER A 66 -26.28 -0.75 -26.27
N SER A 67 -25.74 -1.17 -27.42
CA SER A 67 -25.29 -0.33 -28.52
C SER A 67 -26.34 0.66 -29.06
N ALA A 68 -27.59 0.54 -28.62
CA ALA A 68 -28.70 1.41 -28.99
C ALA A 68 -28.64 2.86 -28.45
N ARG A 69 -27.67 3.25 -27.59
CA ARG A 69 -27.60 4.62 -27.02
C ARG A 69 -26.25 5.33 -27.11
N ALA A 70 -25.26 4.80 -27.82
CA ALA A 70 -24.02 5.54 -28.06
C ALA A 70 -24.27 6.61 -29.14
N LYS A 71 -24.31 7.90 -28.77
CA LYS A 71 -24.11 9.00 -29.72
C LYS A 71 -22.59 9.12 -29.95
N PRO A 72 -22.07 8.79 -31.13
CA PRO A 72 -20.61 8.70 -31.35
C PRO A 72 -19.89 10.05 -31.42
N GLU A 73 -20.61 11.17 -31.47
CA GLU A 73 -20.04 12.48 -31.87
C GLU A 73 -19.64 13.41 -30.72
N GLU A 74 -19.75 12.99 -29.45
CA GLU A 74 -19.45 13.86 -28.30
C GLU A 74 -18.23 13.35 -27.51
N GLY A 75 -17.14 13.10 -28.23
CA GLY A 75 -15.84 12.72 -27.67
C GLY A 75 -14.85 13.88 -27.64
N LEU A 76 -14.34 14.17 -26.44
CA LEU A 76 -13.17 15.00 -26.09
C LEU A 76 -13.05 16.35 -26.84
N LYS A 77 -13.53 17.43 -26.21
CA LYS A 77 -13.06 18.79 -26.51
C LYS A 77 -11.58 18.87 -26.13
N SER A 78 -10.70 18.72 -27.12
CA SER A 78 -9.28 19.03 -26.97
C SER A 78 -9.15 20.52 -26.61
N GLU A 79 -8.67 20.81 -25.40
CA GLU A 79 -8.23 22.16 -25.03
C GLU A 79 -7.15 22.59 -26.02
N ALA A 80 -7.53 23.42 -27.00
CA ALA A 80 -6.59 24.15 -27.81
C ALA A 80 -5.92 25.19 -26.91
N THR A 81 -4.73 24.87 -26.43
CA THR A 81 -3.83 25.76 -25.71
C THR A 81 -3.59 27.00 -26.59
N GLN A 82 -4.13 28.15 -26.19
CA GLN A 82 -3.88 29.42 -26.88
C GLN A 82 -2.42 29.85 -26.62
N ILE A 83 -1.52 29.51 -27.54
CA ILE A 83 -0.21 30.16 -27.61
C ILE A 83 -0.43 31.52 -28.26
N LYS A 84 -0.43 32.58 -27.43
CA LYS A 84 -0.50 33.97 -27.91
C LYS A 84 0.86 34.36 -28.46
N ASP A 85 1.00 34.34 -29.79
CA ASP A 85 2.12 34.96 -30.49
C ASP A 85 2.08 36.48 -30.26
N THR A 86 3.09 37.00 -29.57
CA THR A 86 3.34 38.43 -29.40
C THR A 86 3.91 39.01 -30.69
N LYS A 87 3.05 39.45 -31.61
CA LYS A 87 3.47 40.37 -32.68
C LYS A 87 3.33 41.82 -32.22
N LYS A 88 4.47 42.46 -31.93
CA LYS A 88 4.61 43.93 -32.09
C LYS A 88 4.46 44.27 -33.57
N PRO A 89 3.77 45.37 -33.91
CA PRO A 89 4.14 46.16 -35.06
C PRO A 89 4.58 47.56 -34.63
N THR A 90 5.74 47.93 -35.17
CA THR A 90 6.26 49.28 -35.38
C THR A 90 5.34 50.09 -36.29
N ASP A 91 5.05 51.33 -35.90
CA ASP A 91 5.31 52.54 -36.69
C ASP A 91 5.40 53.75 -35.72
#